data_AF-A0A9W4WBP8-F1
#
_entry.id   AF-A0A9W4WBP8-F1
#
_cell.length_a   1.000
_cell.length_b   1.000
_cell.length_c   1.000
_cell.angle_alpha   90.00
_cell.angle_beta   90.00
_cell.angle_gamma   90.00
#
_symmetry.space_group_name_H-M   'P 1'
#
loop_
_entity.id
_entity.type
_entity.pdbx_description
1 polymer ?
#
loop_
_entity_poly.entity_id
_entity_poly.type
_entity_poly.pdbx_seq_one_letter_code
_entity_poly.pdbx_strand_id
1 'polypeptide(L)'
;SGGKLVERTGSSITEGIGQGRITDNLAADIGLVDGSLTIADEKSIEMVYRCLDEEGLYLGASSALNVVAAKEVAEKLGKGHTVVTILCDGAYRYAERLFSRKWLGEKKLLGAIPKHLEKYIVLP
;
A
#
# COMPACT_ATOMS: atom_id res chain seq x y z
N SER A 1 -14.26 -21.63 1.27
CA SER A 1 -14.54 -20.47 2.12
C SER A 1 -15.96 -19.97 1.94
N GLY A 2 -16.81 -20.26 2.94
CA GLY A 2 -18.23 -19.87 3.01
C GLY A 2 -18.51 -18.68 3.94
N GLY A 3 -17.49 -17.89 4.28
CA GLY A 3 -17.62 -16.74 5.16
C GLY A 3 -18.58 -15.68 4.59
N LYS A 4 -19.49 -15.17 5.44
CA LYS A 4 -20.45 -14.14 5.08
C LYS A 4 -19.71 -12.84 4.76
N LEU A 5 -20.04 -12.21 3.64
CA LEU A 5 -19.47 -10.93 3.25
C LEU A 5 -19.86 -9.88 4.29
N VAL A 6 -18.88 -9.26 4.94
CA VAL A 6 -19.11 -8.08 5.76
C VAL A 6 -19.09 -6.91 4.80
N GLU A 7 -20.12 -6.07 4.86
CA GLU A 7 -20.30 -4.96 3.93
C GLU A 7 -19.05 -4.06 3.93
N ARG A 8 -18.43 -3.93 2.75
CA ARG A 8 -17.26 -3.06 2.54
C ARG A 8 -17.73 -1.70 2.08
N THR A 9 -17.36 -0.67 2.81
CA THR A 9 -17.53 0.72 2.37
C THR A 9 -16.18 1.24 1.85
N GLY A 10 -16.19 1.87 0.66
CA GLY A 10 -15.02 2.47 0.04
C GLY A 10 -14.33 1.60 -1.04
N SER A 11 -13.38 2.22 -1.74
CA SER A 11 -12.52 1.59 -2.74
C SER A 11 -11.06 1.96 -2.48
N SER A 12 -10.13 1.13 -2.92
CA SER A 12 -8.70 1.44 -2.93
C SER A 12 -8.12 1.19 -4.32
N ILE A 13 -7.04 1.89 -4.66
CA ILE A 13 -6.24 1.64 -5.84
C ILE A 13 -5.34 0.40 -5.75
N THR A 14 -5.17 -0.15 -4.55
CA THR A 14 -4.33 -1.33 -4.32
C THR A 14 -4.95 -2.58 -4.93
N GLU A 15 -4.11 -3.48 -5.41
CA GLU A 15 -4.52 -4.76 -5.97
C GLU A 15 -3.88 -5.94 -5.25
N GLY A 16 -4.52 -7.10 -5.33
CA GLY A 16 -4.09 -8.32 -4.65
C GLY A 16 -4.42 -8.35 -3.15
N ILE A 17 -4.84 -7.22 -2.57
CA ILE A 17 -5.31 -7.10 -1.18
C ILE A 17 -6.76 -6.60 -1.14
N GLY A 18 -7.32 -6.56 0.06
CA GLY A 18 -8.68 -6.10 0.27
C GLY A 18 -9.69 -7.25 0.30
N GLN A 19 -9.60 -8.08 1.34
CA GLN A 19 -10.57 -9.14 1.60
C GLN A 19 -11.82 -8.63 2.33
N GLY A 20 -13.02 -9.02 1.88
CA GLY A 20 -14.32 -8.60 2.43
C GLY A 20 -15.00 -9.59 3.37
N ARG A 21 -14.33 -10.70 3.70
CA ARG A 21 -14.83 -11.77 4.57
C ARG A 21 -13.68 -12.50 5.23
N ILE A 22 -13.94 -13.15 6.35
CA ILE A 22 -12.96 -14.07 6.93
C ILE A 22 -12.87 -15.29 6.01
N THR A 23 -11.69 -15.53 5.44
CA THR A 23 -11.39 -16.71 4.63
C THR A 23 -10.97 -17.85 5.53
N ASP A 24 -11.06 -19.10 5.04
CA ASP A 24 -10.62 -20.27 5.82
C ASP A 24 -9.12 -20.19 6.15
N ASN A 25 -8.31 -19.59 5.27
CA ASN A 25 -6.90 -19.30 5.51
C ASN A 25 -6.69 -18.32 6.69
N LEU A 26 -7.52 -17.27 6.80
CA LEU A 26 -7.41 -16.29 7.89
C LEU A 26 -8.06 -16.79 9.19
N ALA A 27 -9.10 -17.61 9.09
CA ALA A 27 -9.87 -18.08 10.24
C ALA A 27 -9.00 -18.84 11.27
N ALA A 28 -8.01 -19.59 10.79
CA ALA A 28 -7.08 -20.33 11.64
C ALA A 28 -6.17 -19.41 12.47
N ASP A 29 -5.81 -18.24 11.92
CA ASP A 29 -4.75 -17.37 12.46
C ASP A 29 -5.29 -16.03 12.99
N ILE A 30 -6.60 -15.79 12.94
CA ILE A 30 -7.20 -14.50 13.34
C ILE A 30 -6.85 -14.11 14.78
N GLY A 31 -6.68 -15.09 15.67
CA GLY A 31 -6.29 -14.88 17.07
C GLY A 31 -4.82 -14.53 17.28
N LEU A 32 -3.97 -14.65 16.24
CA LEU A 32 -2.56 -14.25 16.29
C LEU A 32 -2.35 -12.75 15.98
N VAL A 33 -3.40 -12.03 15.60
CA VAL A 33 -3.32 -10.63 15.19
C VAL A 33 -3.48 -9.72 16.42
N ASP A 34 -2.44 -8.97 16.76
CA ASP A 34 -2.45 -8.02 17.89
C ASP A 34 -3.22 -6.72 17.61
N GLY A 35 -3.44 -6.39 16.32
CA GLY A 35 -4.12 -5.16 15.94
C GLY A 35 -4.18 -4.93 14.43
N SER A 36 -4.69 -3.77 14.02
CA SER A 36 -4.84 -3.40 12.62
C SER A 36 -4.56 -1.92 12.37
N LEU A 37 -4.22 -1.59 11.12
CA LEU A 37 -4.06 -0.23 10.63
C LEU A 37 -4.87 -0.06 9.35
N THR A 38 -5.41 1.14 9.16
CA THR A 38 -6.02 1.56 7.89
C THR A 38 -5.12 2.59 7.25
N ILE A 39 -4.58 2.27 6.09
CA ILE A 39 -3.68 3.16 5.34
C ILE A 39 -4.44 3.75 4.16
N ALA A 40 -4.38 5.07 4.03
CA ALA A 40 -4.98 5.79 2.92
C ALA A 40 -4.18 5.58 1.61
N ASP A 41 -4.86 5.64 0.47
CA ASP A 41 -4.24 5.47 -0.84
C ASP A 41 -3.17 6.54 -1.10
N GLU A 42 -3.38 7.77 -0.61
CA GLU A 42 -2.44 8.89 -0.71
C GLU A 42 -1.10 8.56 -0.06
N LYS A 43 -1.11 7.98 1.15
CA LYS A 43 0.12 7.57 1.84
C LYS A 43 0.83 6.46 1.08
N SER A 44 0.07 5.53 0.52
CA SER A 44 0.61 4.42 -0.26
C SER A 44 1.25 4.92 -1.56
N ILE A 45 0.61 5.86 -2.26
CA ILE A 45 1.16 6.52 -3.44
C ILE A 45 2.42 7.28 -3.10
N GLU A 46 2.42 8.15 -2.10
CA GLU A 46 3.63 8.85 -1.66
C GLU A 46 4.79 7.87 -1.43
N MET A 47 4.51 6.76 -0.74
CA MET A 47 5.51 5.75 -0.41
C MET A 47 6.03 4.99 -1.64
N VAL A 48 5.22 4.74 -2.68
CA VAL A 48 5.70 4.16 -3.95
C VAL A 48 6.84 5.01 -4.52
N TYR A 49 6.66 6.33 -4.55
CA TYR A 49 7.64 7.26 -5.11
C TYR A 49 8.86 7.41 -4.22
N ARG A 50 8.67 7.47 -2.90
CA ARG A 50 9.78 7.53 -1.93
C ARG A 50 10.65 6.28 -1.96
N CYS A 51 10.05 5.09 -1.98
CA CYS A 51 10.80 3.83 -2.13
C CYS A 51 11.64 3.80 -3.41
N LEU A 52 11.12 4.36 -4.51
CA LEU A 52 11.87 4.43 -5.77
C LEU A 52 13.05 5.41 -5.70
N ASP A 53 12.85 6.61 -5.16
CA ASP A 53 13.87 7.67 -5.14
C ASP A 53 14.92 7.45 -4.04
N GLU A 54 14.49 7.09 -2.83
CA GLU A 54 15.33 7.02 -1.64
C GLU A 54 16.06 5.67 -1.54
N GLU A 55 15.43 4.58 -1.98
CA GLU A 55 15.92 3.20 -1.76
C GLU A 55 16.13 2.41 -3.07
N GLY A 56 15.77 2.98 -4.22
CA GLY A 56 15.88 2.29 -5.53
C GLY A 56 14.90 1.11 -5.69
N LEU A 57 13.84 1.04 -4.88
CA LEU A 57 12.88 -0.06 -4.88
C LEU A 57 11.67 0.24 -5.76
N TYR A 58 11.54 -0.49 -6.87
CA TYR A 58 10.44 -0.34 -7.83
C TYR A 58 9.26 -1.27 -7.51
N LEU A 59 8.34 -0.80 -6.66
CA LEU A 59 7.34 -1.64 -5.98
C LEU A 59 5.88 -1.35 -6.35
N GLY A 60 5.03 -2.38 -6.27
CA GLY A 60 3.58 -2.23 -6.33
C GLY A 60 2.99 -1.51 -5.10
N ALA A 61 1.75 -1.01 -5.24
CA ALA A 61 1.11 -0.20 -4.20
C ALA A 61 0.82 -0.97 -2.89
N SER A 62 0.60 -2.29 -2.94
CA SER A 62 0.41 -3.11 -1.74
C SER A 62 1.70 -3.24 -0.91
N SER A 63 2.86 -3.37 -1.56
CA SER A 63 4.17 -3.32 -0.92
C SER A 63 4.41 -1.95 -0.27
N ALA A 64 4.08 -0.86 -0.97
CA ALA A 64 4.23 0.49 -0.42
C ALA A 64 3.30 0.71 0.79
N LEU A 65 2.05 0.24 0.74
CA LEU A 65 1.14 0.22 1.88
C LEU A 65 1.74 -0.52 3.08
N ASN A 66 2.33 -1.70 2.83
CA ASN A 66 3.00 -2.50 3.84
C ASN A 66 4.20 -1.77 4.48
N VAL A 67 4.95 -0.98 3.71
CA VAL A 67 6.05 -0.14 4.21
C VAL A 67 5.50 1.01 5.06
N VAL A 68 4.42 1.67 4.65
CA VAL A 68 3.76 2.70 5.48
C VAL A 68 3.30 2.10 6.81
N ALA A 69 2.63 0.96 6.78
CA ALA A 69 2.15 0.27 7.97
C ALA A 69 3.33 -0.12 8.90
N ALA A 70 4.41 -0.67 8.34
CA ALA A 70 5.59 -1.03 9.12
C ALA A 70 6.25 0.19 9.78
N LYS A 71 6.34 1.31 9.05
CA LYS A 71 6.82 2.59 9.59
C LYS A 71 5.94 3.05 10.77
N GLU A 72 4.62 3.06 10.61
CA GLU A 72 3.70 3.48 11.68
C GLU A 72 3.76 2.55 12.91
N VAL A 73 3.95 1.23 12.71
CA VAL A 73 4.17 0.29 13.82
C VAL A 73 5.51 0.57 14.50
N ALA A 74 6.59 0.78 13.75
CA ALA A 74 7.90 1.09 14.32
C ALA A 74 7.89 2.38 15.14
N GLU A 75 7.19 3.42 14.65
CA GLU A 75 6.99 4.68 15.39
C GLU A 75 6.22 4.45 16.70
N LYS A 76 5.20 3.58 16.71
CA LYS A 76 4.43 3.24 17.92
C LYS A 76 5.24 2.41 18.93
N LEU A 77 6.05 1.46 18.48
CA LEU A 77 6.89 0.63 19.34
C LEU A 77 8.07 1.41 19.93
N GLY A 78 8.55 2.43 19.22
CA GLY A 78 9.68 3.24 19.63
C GLY A 78 11.04 2.56 19.38
N LYS A 79 12.11 3.27 19.75
CA LYS A 79 13.50 2.88 19.46
C LYS A 79 13.85 1.51 20.06
N GLY A 80 14.70 0.76 19.36
CA GLY A 80 15.21 -0.54 19.79
C GLY A 80 14.41 -1.75 19.28
N HIS A 81 13.31 -1.52 18.55
CA HIS A 81 12.52 -2.58 17.93
C HIS A 81 12.88 -2.78 16.45
N THR A 82 12.70 -4.00 15.99
CA THR A 82 12.80 -4.36 14.56
C THR A 82 11.41 -4.73 14.07
N VAL A 83 10.95 -4.02 13.03
CA VAL A 83 9.68 -4.32 12.35
C VAL A 83 9.99 -4.84 10.96
N VAL A 84 9.36 -5.95 10.59
CA VAL A 84 9.52 -6.59 9.29
C VAL A 84 8.19 -6.53 8.54
N THR A 85 8.25 -6.36 7.23
CA THR A 85 7.07 -6.38 6.36
C THR A 85 7.38 -7.05 5.03
N ILE A 86 6.37 -7.24 4.19
CA ILE A 86 6.48 -7.99 2.94
C ILE A 86 6.40 -7.03 1.74
N LEU A 87 7.36 -7.14 0.83
CA LEU A 87 7.32 -6.51 -0.48
C LEU A 87 6.81 -7.55 -1.49
N CYS A 88 5.54 -7.41 -1.88
CA CYS A 88 4.78 -8.44 -2.58
C CYS A 88 5.20 -8.62 -4.04
N ASP A 89 5.33 -7.51 -4.78
CA ASP A 89 5.74 -7.50 -6.18
C ASP A 89 6.27 -6.13 -6.66
N GLY A 90 6.76 -6.11 -7.90
CA GLY A 90 7.35 -4.94 -8.54
C GLY A 90 6.33 -4.10 -9.33
N ALA A 91 6.61 -2.81 -9.46
CA ALA A 91 5.69 -1.84 -10.07
C ALA A 91 5.49 -2.02 -11.59
N TYR A 92 6.31 -2.83 -12.27
CA TYR A 92 6.20 -3.06 -13.72
C TYR A 92 4.82 -3.55 -14.16
N ARG A 93 4.10 -4.26 -13.28
CA ARG A 93 2.73 -4.76 -13.53
C ARG A 93 1.68 -3.66 -13.52
N TYR A 94 2.02 -2.51 -12.94
CA TYR A 94 1.10 -1.42 -12.62
C TYR A 94 1.57 -0.07 -13.17
N ALA A 95 2.63 -0.06 -13.99
CA ALA A 95 3.31 1.13 -14.47
C ALA A 95 2.33 2.13 -15.11
N GLU A 96 1.49 1.64 -16.03
CA GLU A 96 0.42 2.39 -16.75
C GLU A 96 -0.61 3.07 -15.84
N ARG A 97 -0.58 2.80 -14.53
CA ARG A 97 -1.44 3.46 -13.53
C ARG A 97 -0.61 4.27 -12.56
N LEU A 98 0.28 3.59 -11.82
CA LEU A 98 1.04 4.21 -10.73
C LEU A 98 1.96 5.33 -11.19
N PHE A 99 2.37 5.32 -12.47
CA PHE A 99 3.28 6.30 -13.06
C PHE A 99 2.65 7.08 -14.23
N SER A 100 1.32 6.96 -14.42
CA SER A 100 0.53 7.71 -15.41
C SER A 100 -0.03 8.98 -14.80
N ARG A 101 0.30 10.13 -15.42
CA ARG A 101 -0.22 11.44 -15.00
C ARG A 101 -1.74 11.48 -15.10
N LYS A 102 -2.30 10.99 -16.20
CA LYS A 102 -3.75 10.90 -16.40
C LYS A 102 -4.42 10.08 -15.31
N TRP A 103 -3.95 8.86 -15.05
CA TRP A 103 -4.59 7.96 -14.09
C TRP A 103 -4.51 8.51 -12.65
N LEU A 104 -3.36 9.05 -12.26
CA LEU A 104 -3.19 9.70 -10.94
C LEU A 104 -4.12 10.91 -10.80
N GLY A 105 -4.36 11.65 -11.88
CA GLY A 105 -5.27 12.80 -11.91
C GLY A 105 -6.73 12.37 -11.74
N GLU A 106 -7.15 11.34 -12.48
CA GLU A 106 -8.49 10.75 -12.37
C GLU A 106 -8.78 10.20 -10.96
N LYS A 107 -7.76 9.63 -10.31
CA LYS A 107 -7.85 9.15 -8.92
C LYS A 107 -7.64 10.24 -7.87
N LYS A 108 -7.35 11.49 -8.27
CA LYS A 108 -7.04 12.62 -7.37
C LYS A 108 -5.83 12.36 -6.44
N LEU A 109 -4.88 11.54 -6.88
CA LEU A 109 -3.71 11.13 -6.12
C LEU A 109 -2.45 11.93 -6.47
N LEU A 110 -2.49 12.74 -7.52
CA LEU A 110 -1.35 13.57 -7.94
C LEU A 110 -0.82 14.47 -6.82
N GLY A 111 -1.72 15.02 -5.99
CA GLY A 111 -1.36 15.89 -4.87
C GLY A 111 -0.68 15.16 -3.70
N ALA A 112 -0.72 13.83 -3.65
CA ALA A 112 -0.03 13.04 -2.63
C ALA A 112 1.47 12.87 -2.93
N ILE A 113 1.91 13.16 -4.16
CA ILE A 113 3.29 12.97 -4.59
C ILE A 113 4.08 14.26 -4.30
N PRO A 114 5.18 14.21 -3.54
CA PRO A 114 6.06 15.36 -3.35
C PRO A 114 6.57 15.90 -4.69
N LYS A 115 6.56 17.23 -4.86
CA LYS A 115 6.89 17.87 -6.15
C LYS A 115 8.21 17.40 -6.78
N HIS A 116 9.24 17.16 -5.98
CA HIS A 116 10.54 16.70 -6.48
C HIS A 116 10.53 15.26 -7.01
N LEU A 117 9.52 14.46 -6.62
CA LEU A 117 9.32 13.08 -7.06
C LEU A 117 8.40 12.99 -8.28
N GLU A 118 7.70 14.06 -8.67
CA GLU A 118 6.87 14.08 -9.89
C GLU A 118 7.67 13.80 -11.16
N LYS A 119 9.02 13.92 -11.12
CA LYS A 119 9.93 13.51 -12.20
C LYS A 119 9.78 12.03 -12.62
N TYR A 120 9.23 11.19 -11.73
CA TYR A 120 8.97 9.78 -12.02
C TYR A 120 7.61 9.51 -12.67
N ILE A 121 6.74 10.52 -12.78
CA ILE A 121 5.48 10.42 -13.52
C ILE A 121 5.80 10.53 -15.02
N VAL A 122 6.27 9.43 -15.59
CA VAL A 122 6.82 9.37 -16.95
C VAL A 122 5.80 8.95 -18.02
N LEU A 123 4.64 8.44 -17.60
CA LEU A 123 3.56 8.04 -18.51
C LEU A 123 2.47 9.13 -18.57
N PRO A 124 1.83 9.31 -19.74
CA PRO A 124 0.80 10.33 -19.94
C PRO A 124 -0.41 10.15 -19.03
#